data_AF-A0A238VKV4-F1
#
_entry.id   AF-A0A238VKV4-F1
#
_cell.length_a   1.000
_cell.length_b   1.000
_cell.length_c   1.000
_cell.angle_alpha   90.00
_cell.angle_beta   90.00
_cell.angle_gamma   90.00
#
_symmetry.space_group_name_H-M   'P 1'
#
loop_
_entity.id
_entity.type
_entity.pdbx_description
1 polymer ?
#
loop_
_entity_poly.entity_id
_entity_poly.type
_entity_poly.pdbx_seq_one_letter_code
_entity_poly.pdbx_strand_id
1 'polypeptide(L)' 'MAKASKNRNIDSGVRGTFSGRLYIDKSIFFKRKDVQKAIESLKNSDVIKKHLETAS' A
#
# COMPACT_ATOMS: atom_id res chain seq x y z
N MET A 1 33.32 -7.67 -9.24
CA MET A 1 32.14 -8.56 -9.28
C MET A 1 31.08 -8.00 -8.33
N ALA A 2 30.03 -7.36 -8.86
CA ALA A 2 28.98 -6.80 -8.01
C ALA A 2 28.13 -7.94 -7.41
N LYS A 3 28.09 -7.99 -6.07
CA LYS A 3 27.35 -8.97 -5.29
C LYS A 3 25.85 -8.70 -5.49
N ALA A 4 25.18 -9.52 -6.30
CA ALA A 4 23.73 -9.44 -6.47
C ALA A 4 23.07 -9.60 -5.10
N SER A 5 22.58 -8.49 -4.54
CA SER A 5 21.82 -8.54 -3.30
C SER A 5 20.61 -9.42 -3.56
N LYS A 6 20.48 -10.51 -2.80
CA LYS A 6 19.35 -11.43 -2.84
C LYS A 6 18.16 -10.74 -2.19
N ASN A 7 17.76 -9.60 -2.74
CA ASN A 7 16.55 -8.91 -2.34
C ASN A 7 15.43 -9.75 -2.92
N ARG A 8 14.70 -10.46 -2.05
CA ARG A 8 13.46 -11.11 -2.47
C ARG A 8 12.61 -9.97 -3.01
N ASN A 9 12.45 -9.88 -4.33
CA ASN A 9 11.59 -8.90 -4.97
C ASN A 9 10.16 -9.19 -4.51
N ILE A 10 9.78 -8.62 -3.36
CA ILE A 10 8.42 -8.67 -2.86
C ILE A 10 7.63 -7.85 -3.85
N ASP A 11 6.69 -8.51 -4.53
CA ASP A 11 5.82 -7.85 -5.48
C ASP A 11 5.05 -6.74 -4.77
N SER A 12 5.29 -5.50 -5.19
CA SER A 12 4.70 -4.32 -4.58
C SER A 12 3.20 -4.20 -4.87
N GLY A 13 2.68 -4.91 -5.87
CA GLY A 13 1.33 -4.75 -6.41
C GLY A 13 1.14 -3.49 -7.24
N VAL A 14 2.20 -2.72 -7.48
CA VAL A 14 2.18 -1.54 -8.36
C VAL A 14 2.49 -1.99 -9.78
N ARG A 15 1.70 -1.52 -10.75
CA ARG A 15 1.79 -1.91 -12.15
C ARG A 15 1.84 -0.68 -13.03
N GLY A 16 2.60 -0.78 -14.12
CA GLY A 16 2.62 0.22 -15.18
C GLY A 16 1.72 -0.19 -16.34
N THR A 17 1.08 0.80 -16.96
CA THR A 17 0.43 0.64 -18.28
C THR A 17 1.41 1.02 -19.39
N PHE A 18 1.11 0.61 -20.62
CA PHE A 18 1.88 1.02 -21.80
C PHE A 18 1.85 2.54 -22.03
N SER A 19 0.79 3.21 -21.56
CA SER A 19 0.65 4.68 -21.57
C SER A 19 1.45 5.41 -20.47
N GLY A 20 2.21 4.69 -19.65
CA GLY A 20 3.00 5.25 -18.54
C GLY A 20 2.21 5.55 -17.27
N ARG A 21 0.89 5.30 -17.24
CA ARG A 21 0.09 5.41 -16.02
C ARG A 21 0.38 4.27 -15.06
N LEU A 22 0.41 4.56 -13.76
CA LEU A 22 0.52 3.57 -12.70
C LEU A 22 -0.87 3.18 -12.18
N TYR A 23 -1.05 1.90 -11.88
CA TYR A 23 -2.24 1.39 -11.19
C TYR A 23 -1.85 0.38 -10.12
N ILE A 24 -2.78 0.14 -9.19
CA ILE A 24 -2.60 -0.79 -8.09
C ILE A 24 -3.39 -2.07 -8.39
N ASP A 25 -2.68 -3.19 -8.44
CA ASP A 25 -3.29 -4.50 -8.30
C ASP A 25 -3.69 -4.70 -6.84
N LYS A 26 -4.98 -4.50 -6.58
CA LYS A 26 -5.59 -4.59 -5.24
C LYS A 26 -5.33 -5.95 -4.58
N SER A 27 -5.31 -7.04 -5.36
CA SER A 27 -5.21 -8.40 -4.83
C SER A 27 -3.83 -8.69 -4.22
N ILE A 28 -2.81 -7.94 -4.63
CA ILE A 28 -1.42 -8.07 -4.18
C ILE A 28 -1.10 -6.96 -3.18
N PHE A 29 -1.42 -5.70 -3.53
CA PHE A 29 -1.06 -4.54 -2.71
C PHE A 29 -1.67 -4.60 -1.30
N PHE A 30 -2.95 -4.96 -1.17
CA PHE A 30 -3.61 -5.04 0.15
C PHE A 30 -3.24 -6.28 0.97
N LYS A 31 -2.53 -7.25 0.39
CA LYS A 31 -1.97 -8.39 1.15
C LYS A 31 -0.65 -8.03 1.85
N ARG A 32 -0.04 -6.89 1.53
CA ARG A 32 1.22 -6.48 2.14
C ARG A 32 1.01 -6.06 3.59
N LYS A 33 1.86 -6.59 4.48
CA LYS A 33 1.75 -6.38 5.94
C LYS A 33 1.91 -4.91 6.35
N ASP A 34 2.76 -4.17 5.66
CA ASP A 34 2.98 -2.73 5.87
C ASP A 34 1.72 -1.93 5.49
N VAL A 35 1.11 -2.25 4.36
CA VAL A 35 -0.15 -1.62 3.91
C VAL A 35 -1.28 -1.91 4.90
N GLN A 36 -1.42 -3.15 5.37
CA GLN A 36 -2.42 -3.52 6.38
C GLN A 36 -2.24 -2.72 7.68
N LYS A 37 -1.01 -2.66 8.20
CA LYS A 37 -0.68 -1.86 9.39
C LYS A 37 -0.98 -0.38 9.20
N ALA A 38 -0.67 0.18 8.03
CA ALA A 38 -0.97 1.58 7.73
C ALA A 38 -2.48 1.85 7.73
N ILE A 39 -3.27 0.95 7.13
CA ILE A 39 -4.73 1.04 7.11
C ILE A 39 -5.31 0.94 8.53
N GLU A 40 -4.82 -0.01 9.35
CA GLU A 40 -5.24 -0.14 10.74
C GLU A 40 -4.91 1.09 11.57
N SER A 41 -3.70 1.64 11.41
CA SER A 41 -3.29 2.89 12.05
C SER A 41 -4.20 4.06 11.66
N LEU A 42 -4.52 4.18 10.37
CA LEU A 42 -5.46 5.19 9.86
C LEU A 42 -6.86 5.03 10.45
N LYS A 43 -7.39 3.81 10.50
CA LYS A 43 -8.71 3.53 11.09
C LYS A 43 -8.76 3.84 12.57
N ASN A 44 -7.66 3.63 13.29
CA ASN A 44 -7.57 3.87 14.71
C ASN A 44 -7.22 5.31 15.07
N SER A 45 -6.85 6.15 14.10
CA SER A 45 -6.54 7.55 14.31
C SER A 45 -7.78 8.33 14.77
N ASP A 46 -7.68 8.95 15.95
CA ASP A 46 -8.75 9.76 16.52
C ASP A 46 -9.12 10.96 15.62
N VAL A 47 -8.16 11.48 14.86
CA VAL A 47 -8.38 12.58 13.91
C VAL A 47 -9.29 12.15 12.77
N ILE A 48 -9.04 10.97 12.21
CA ILE A 48 -9.84 10.41 11.11
C ILE A 48 -11.24 10.04 11.62
N LYS A 49 -11.33 9.41 12.80
CA LYS A 49 -12.62 9.06 13.41
C LYS A 49 -13.50 10.28 13.62
N LYS A 50 -12.96 11.35 14.21
CA LYS A 50 -13.69 12.62 14.40
C LYS A 50 -14.15 13.22 13.08
N HIS A 51 -13.32 13.16 12.03
CA HIS A 51 -13.71 13.69 10.72
C HIS A 51 -14.84 12.88 10.07
N LEU A 52 -14.84 11.55 10.22
CA LEU A 52 -15.92 10.68 9.72
C LEU A 52 -17.24 10.88 10.47
N GLU A 53 -17.18 11.04 11.80
CA GLU A 53 -18.36 11.33 12.64
C GLU A 53 -18.98 12.70 12.34
N THR A 54 -18.16 13.69 11.97
CA THR A 54 -18.65 15.04 11.62
C THR A 54 -19.26 15.09 10.21
N ALA A 55 -18.88 14.17 9.33
CA ALA A 55 -19.38 14.09 7.95
C ALA A 55 -20.64 13.21 7.80
N SER A 56 -21.10 12.56 8.87
CA SER A 56 -22.28 11.70 8.93
C SER A 56 -23.47 12.44 9.52
#